data_AF-A0A6D1AEL2-F1
#
_entry.id   AF-A0A6D1AEL2-F1
#
_cell.length_a   1.000
_cell.length_b   1.000
_cell.length_c   1.000
_cell.angle_alpha   90.00
_cell.angle_beta   90.00
_cell.angle_gamma   90.00
#
_symmetry.space_group_name_H-M   'P 1'
#
loop_
_entity.id
_entity.type
_entity.pdbx_description
1 polymer ?
#
loop_
_entity_poly.entity_id
_entity_poly.type
_entity_poly.pdbx_seq_one_letter_code
_entity_poly.pdbx_strand_id
1 'polypeptide(L)'
;DKNENAQKNPQENGDNTEQQVLSEVIKNTNLGEIVLPKDKEIPEASLILESLVKSNAIVDASELEVSNIQKTGATVSAKKESKK
;
A
#
# COMPACT_ATOMS: atom_id res chain seq x y z
N ASP A 1 -56.49 -0.11 13.39
CA ASP A 1 -55.61 0.08 12.22
C ASP A 1 -54.17 -0.26 12.51
N LYS A 2 -53.61 -1.09 11.62
CA LYS A 2 -52.21 -1.50 11.58
C LYS A 2 -51.37 -0.41 10.91
N ASN A 3 -50.22 -0.12 11.52
CA ASN A 3 -48.89 0.13 10.94
C ASN A 3 -48.77 0.51 9.44
N GLU A 4 -48.14 1.67 9.17
CA GLU A 4 -47.26 1.94 8.02
C GLU A 4 -46.45 3.21 8.35
N ASN A 5 -45.22 3.11 8.87
CA ASN A 5 -43.95 2.99 8.15
C ASN A 5 -43.65 4.12 7.13
N ALA A 6 -42.93 5.15 7.57
CA ALA A 6 -42.12 6.06 6.77
C ALA A 6 -41.31 6.94 7.76
N GLN A 7 -39.98 7.06 7.79
CA GLN A 7 -38.89 6.64 6.92
C GLN A 7 -37.71 6.27 7.82
N LYS A 8 -37.26 5.01 7.76
CA LYS A 8 -35.84 4.71 7.95
C LYS A 8 -35.27 4.67 6.54
N ASN A 9 -34.50 5.68 6.14
CA ASN A 9 -33.54 5.49 5.07
C ASN A 9 -32.30 4.86 5.71
N PRO A 10 -31.95 3.59 5.43
CA PRO A 10 -30.59 3.15 5.65
C PRO A 10 -29.70 3.87 4.63
N GLN A 11 -28.63 4.45 5.16
CA GLN A 11 -27.46 4.89 4.41
C GLN A 11 -27.00 3.79 3.45
N GLU A 12 -27.00 4.05 2.14
CA GLU A 12 -26.09 3.38 1.19
C GLU A 12 -25.81 4.36 0.04
N ASN A 13 -25.22 5.52 0.36
CA ASN A 13 -24.48 6.26 -0.64
C ASN A 13 -23.17 5.49 -0.83
N GLY A 14 -23.12 4.72 -1.91
CA GLY A 14 -22.01 3.85 -2.27
C GLY A 14 -20.69 4.58 -2.35
N ASP A 15 -19.88 4.40 -1.33
CA ASP A 15 -18.43 4.40 -1.43
C ASP A 15 -17.98 2.95 -1.31
N ASN A 16 -18.24 2.14 -2.34
CA ASN A 16 -17.59 0.83 -2.50
C ASN A 16 -16.14 1.05 -2.97
N THR A 17 -15.42 1.94 -2.29
CA THR A 17 -13.96 1.90 -2.33
C THR A 17 -13.60 0.83 -1.31
N GLU A 18 -13.58 -0.43 -1.75
CA GLU A 18 -12.96 -1.51 -0.97
C GLU A 18 -11.57 -1.00 -0.59
N GLN A 19 -11.37 -0.67 0.69
CA GLN A 19 -10.05 -0.33 1.21
C GLN A 19 -9.19 -1.57 1.02
N GLN A 20 -8.34 -1.55 0.00
CA GLN A 20 -7.47 -2.67 -0.30
C GLN A 20 -6.41 -2.70 0.80
N VAL A 21 -6.32 -3.80 1.53
CA VAL A 21 -5.26 -3.90 2.53
C VAL A 21 -3.93 -4.07 1.79
N LEU A 22 -2.87 -3.43 2.29
CA LEU A 22 -1.56 -3.42 1.64
C LEU A 22 -1.05 -4.84 1.27
N SER A 23 -1.39 -5.85 2.08
CA SER A 23 -1.07 -7.26 1.86
C SER A 23 -1.79 -7.91 0.68
N GLU A 24 -2.92 -7.36 0.22
CA GLU A 24 -3.64 -7.82 -0.97
C GLU A 24 -3.07 -7.20 -2.25
N VAL A 25 -2.55 -5.98 -2.13
CA VAL A 25 -1.95 -5.20 -3.23
C VAL A 25 -0.51 -5.64 -3.49
N ILE A 26 0.30 -5.80 -2.44
CA ILE A 26 1.69 -6.27 -2.53
C ILE A 26 1.72 -7.79 -2.44
N LYS A 27 1.86 -8.45 -3.59
CA LYS A 27 1.97 -9.91 -3.67
C LYS A 27 3.43 -10.36 -3.79
N ASN A 28 4.27 -9.55 -4.41
CA ASN A 28 5.70 -9.77 -4.51
C ASN A 28 6.45 -8.97 -3.46
N THR A 29 6.91 -9.66 -2.42
CA THR A 29 7.74 -9.10 -1.34
C THR A 29 9.23 -9.34 -1.57
N ASN A 30 9.60 -10.28 -2.44
CA ASN A 30 10.99 -10.47 -2.88
C ASN A 30 11.28 -9.52 -4.05
N LEU A 31 12.16 -8.56 -3.83
CA LEU A 31 12.50 -7.50 -4.80
C LEU A 31 13.71 -7.86 -5.68
N GLY A 32 14.28 -9.06 -5.52
CA GLY A 32 15.51 -9.48 -6.18
C GLY A 32 16.72 -8.65 -5.75
N GLU A 33 17.70 -8.54 -6.65
CA GLU A 33 18.92 -7.76 -6.43
C GLU A 33 18.67 -6.28 -6.73
N ILE A 34 18.91 -5.42 -5.72
CA ILE A 34 18.86 -3.96 -5.88
C ILE A 34 20.28 -3.47 -6.08
N VAL A 35 20.57 -2.95 -7.27
CA VAL A 35 21.89 -2.40 -7.60
C VAL A 35 22.14 -1.14 -6.78
N LEU A 36 23.18 -1.17 -5.96
CA LEU A 36 23.57 -0.04 -5.12
C LEU A 36 24.64 0.82 -5.80
N PRO A 37 24.64 2.14 -5.54
CA PRO A 37 25.80 2.98 -5.83
C PRO A 37 27.06 2.43 -5.14
N LYS A 38 28.23 2.61 -5.74
CA LYS A 38 29.52 2.08 -5.23
C LYS A 38 29.82 2.48 -3.78
N ASP A 39 29.29 3.63 -3.34
CA ASP A 39 29.55 4.22 -2.02
C ASP A 39 28.46 3.88 -0.98
N LYS A 40 27.53 2.96 -1.31
CA LYS A 40 26.38 2.60 -0.47
C LYS A 40 26.39 1.11 -0.18
N GLU A 41 26.27 0.75 1.09
CA GLU A 41 26.15 -0.65 1.53
C GLU A 41 24.70 -1.11 1.73
N ILE A 42 23.76 -0.17 1.82
CA ILE A 42 22.33 -0.40 2.11
C ILE A 42 21.49 0.39 1.07
N PRO A 43 20.41 -0.19 0.53
CA PRO A 43 19.51 0.50 -0.38
C PRO A 43 18.83 1.71 0.27
N GLU A 44 18.47 2.70 -0.55
CA GLU A 44 17.63 3.81 -0.11
C GLU A 44 16.15 3.46 -0.26
N ALA A 45 15.29 4.12 0.53
CA ALA A 45 13.84 3.93 0.49
C ALA A 45 13.27 4.09 -0.93
N SER A 46 13.78 5.06 -1.69
CA SER A 46 13.39 5.31 -3.09
C SER A 46 13.66 4.11 -4.00
N LEU A 47 14.84 3.48 -3.88
CA LEU A 47 15.20 2.30 -4.68
C LEU A 47 14.34 1.08 -4.33
N ILE A 48 14.00 0.93 -3.05
CA ILE A 48 13.11 -0.13 -2.56
C ILE A 48 11.71 0.07 -3.11
N LEU A 49 11.15 1.28 -3.02
CA LEU A 49 9.84 1.60 -3.57
C LEU A 49 9.79 1.45 -5.09
N GLU A 50 10.83 1.89 -5.80
CA GLU A 50 10.91 1.70 -7.25
C GLU A 50 10.89 0.22 -7.62
N SER A 51 11.67 -0.61 -6.92
CA SER A 51 11.71 -2.06 -7.14
C SER A 51 10.38 -2.72 -6.78
N LEU A 52 9.73 -2.25 -5.71
CA LEU A 52 8.44 -2.74 -5.25
C LEU A 52 7.32 -2.45 -6.27
N VAL A 53 7.25 -1.23 -6.81
CA VAL A 53 6.27 -0.83 -7.83
C VAL A 53 6.51 -1.58 -9.14
N LYS A 54 7.77 -1.79 -9.54
CA LYS A 54 8.10 -2.64 -10.71
C LYS A 54 7.58 -4.08 -10.54
N SER A 55 7.70 -4.63 -9.34
CA SER A 55 7.23 -5.99 -9.02
C SER A 55 5.73 -6.09 -8.73
N ASN A 56 5.08 -4.96 -8.43
CA ASN A 56 3.66 -4.86 -8.08
C ASN A 56 3.07 -3.62 -8.79
N ALA A 57 2.69 -3.77 -10.06
CA ALA A 57 2.31 -2.65 -10.95
C ALA A 57 1.13 -1.78 -10.48
N ILE A 58 0.33 -2.25 -9.51
CA ILE A 58 -0.83 -1.55 -8.96
C ILE A 58 -0.50 -0.69 -7.73
N VAL A 59 0.74 -0.73 -7.24
CA VAL A 59 1.17 -0.01 -6.04
C VAL A 59 1.54 1.43 -6.38
N ASP A 60 0.99 2.39 -5.65
CA ASP A 60 1.45 3.78 -5.69
C ASP A 60 2.52 4.01 -4.61
N ALA A 61 3.78 4.22 -5.03
CA ALA A 61 4.88 4.52 -4.12
C ALA A 61 4.65 5.81 -3.30
N SER A 62 3.82 6.73 -3.79
CA SER A 62 3.50 7.99 -3.10
C SER A 62 2.71 7.75 -1.81
N GLU A 63 1.97 6.65 -1.75
CA GLU A 63 1.16 6.24 -0.61
C GLU A 63 1.90 5.33 0.37
N LEU A 64 3.15 4.97 0.06
CA LEU A 64 3.95 4.08 0.87
C LEU A 64 5.10 4.78 1.58
N GLU A 65 5.46 4.24 2.74
CA GLU A 65 6.66 4.57 3.47
C GLU A 65 7.51 3.33 3.72
N VAL A 66 8.83 3.52 3.74
CA VAL A 66 9.80 2.45 3.99
C VAL A 66 10.56 2.78 5.27
N SER A 67 10.63 1.81 6.16
CA SER A 67 11.34 1.88 7.43
C SER A 67 12.19 0.63 7.67
N ASN A 68 13.03 0.67 8.70
CA ASN A 68 13.88 -0.46 9.11
C ASN A 68 14.70 -1.07 7.95
N ILE A 69 15.34 -0.22 7.16
CA ILE A 69 16.07 -0.66 5.96
C ILE A 69 17.39 -1.33 6.35
N GLN A 70 17.59 -2.53 5.81
CA GLN A 70 18.77 -3.37 6.00
C GLN A 70 19.30 -3.82 4.62
N LYS A 71 20.46 -4.50 4.62
CA LYS A 71 21.09 -4.97 3.38
C LYS A 71 20.19 -5.89 2.53
N THR A 72 19.36 -6.70 3.18
CA THR A 72 18.55 -7.73 2.51
C THR A 72 17.06 -7.63 2.84
N GLY A 73 16.62 -6.56 3.49
CA GLY A 73 15.23 -6.41 3.90
C GLY A 73 14.86 -4.99 4.29
N ALA A 74 13.57 -4.69 4.25
CA ALA A 74 13.00 -3.44 4.71
C ALA A 74 11.53 -3.67 5.09
N THR A 75 10.99 -2.78 5.91
CA THR A 75 9.56 -2.77 6.24
C THR A 75 8.87 -1.72 5.37
N VAL A 76 7.84 -2.13 4.64
CA VAL A 76 7.00 -1.23 3.84
C VAL A 76 5.62 -1.15 4.47
N SER A 77 5.14 0.08 4.66
CA SER A 77 3.83 0.37 5.26
C SER A 77 3.08 1.39 4.41
N ALA A 78 1.76 1.42 4.52
CA ALA A 78 0.95 2.48 3.96
C ALA A 78 1.09 3.73 4.84
N LYS A 79 1.22 4.90 4.21
CA LYS A 79 1.20 6.18 4.91
C LYS A 79 -0.16 6.40 5.55
N LYS A 80 -0.16 7.16 6.64
CA LYS A 80 -1.39 7.52 7.38
C LYS A 80 -2.46 8.21 6.50
N GLU A 81 -2.04 8.85 5.41
CA GLU A 81 -2.93 9.56 4.47
C GLU A 81 -3.16 8.78 3.16
N SER A 82 -2.79 7.49 3.11
CA SER A 82 -3.06 6.63 1.96
C SER A 82 -4.56 6.58 1.71
N LYS A 83 -4.95 6.77 0.45
CA LYS A 83 -6.35 6.71 0.00
C LYS A 83 -6.70 5.33 -0.57
N LYS A 84 -5.71 4.48 -0.77
CA LYS A 84 -5.84 3.11 -1.28
C LYS A 84 -5.09 2.10 -0.44
#